data_AF-A0A0C9TQV0-F1
#
_entry.id   AF-A0A0C9TQV0-F1
#
_cell.length_a   1.000
_cell.length_b   1.000
_cell.length_c   1.000
_cell.angle_alpha   90.00
_cell.angle_beta   90.00
_cell.angle_gamma   90.00
#
_symmetry.space_group_name_H-M   'P 1'
#
loop_
_entity.id
_entity.type
_entity.pdbx_description
1 polymer ?
#
loop_
_entity_poly.entity_id
_entity_poly.type
_entity_poly.pdbx_seq_one_letter_code
_entity_poly.pdbx_strand_id
1 'polypeptide(L)'
;MTSSRSHHSPSPEQPPDFKTEFHPRSNRPPLFHQQEEFGMQNVDQMAADNHPWRPFAEQGDYLFAEIALQAGLNASQVNGLLRLISHISQGKAKVTLRNEVDL
;
A
#
# COMPACT_ATOMS: atom_id res chain seq x y z
N MET A 1 -13.68 11.18 -33.53
CA MET A 1 -13.83 11.78 -32.19
C MET A 1 -12.46 11.78 -31.54
N THR A 2 -11.67 12.83 -31.79
CA THR A 2 -10.31 12.98 -31.24
C THR A 2 -10.43 13.88 -30.01
N SER A 3 -10.27 13.30 -28.83
CA SER A 3 -10.22 14.03 -27.56
C SER A 3 -8.92 14.83 -27.52
N SER A 4 -9.01 16.13 -27.78
CA SER A 4 -7.90 17.06 -27.62
C SER A 4 -7.57 17.19 -26.14
N ARG A 5 -6.40 16.70 -25.74
CA ARG A 5 -5.81 16.94 -24.42
C ARG A 5 -5.50 18.43 -24.31
N SER A 6 -6.29 19.16 -23.53
CA SER A 6 -6.06 20.57 -23.25
C SER A 6 -4.76 20.72 -22.48
N HIS A 7 -3.73 21.25 -23.14
CA HIS A 7 -2.54 21.77 -22.49
C HIS A 7 -2.95 23.05 -21.76
N HIS A 8 -3.09 22.99 -20.44
CA HIS A 8 -3.23 24.19 -19.63
C HIS A 8 -1.86 24.87 -19.60
N SER A 9 -1.73 26.01 -20.27
CA SER A 9 -0.52 26.84 -20.23
C SER A 9 -0.39 27.42 -18.83
N PRO A 10 0.78 27.33 -18.16
CA PRO A 10 0.96 27.89 -16.84
C PRO A 10 0.89 29.43 -16.88
N SER A 11 0.19 30.01 -15.90
CA SER A 11 0.14 31.45 -15.67
C SER A 11 1.55 31.99 -15.34
N PRO A 12 1.98 33.16 -15.85
CA PRO A 12 3.37 33.61 -15.82
C PRO A 12 3.92 34.07 -14.44
N GLU A 13 3.17 33.93 -13.35
CA GLU A 13 3.51 34.56 -12.06
C GLU A 13 4.07 33.61 -10.99
N GLN A 14 4.06 32.29 -11.19
CA GLN A 14 4.58 31.33 -10.21
C GLN A 14 5.73 30.48 -10.77
N PRO A 15 6.92 30.48 -10.13
CA PRO A 15 7.99 29.58 -10.52
C PRO A 15 7.55 28.11 -10.32
N PRO A 16 8.04 27.18 -11.16
CA PRO A 16 7.68 25.78 -11.03
C PRO A 16 8.22 25.16 -9.74
N ASP A 17 7.42 24.33 -9.09
CA ASP A 17 7.78 23.69 -7.82
C ASP A 17 8.79 22.54 -7.96
N PHE A 18 8.73 21.78 -9.05
CA PHE A 18 9.70 20.71 -9.30
C PHE A 18 10.00 20.52 -10.78
N LYS A 19 11.21 19.98 -11.02
CA LYS A 19 11.76 19.68 -12.33
C LYS A 19 11.97 18.17 -12.45
N THR A 20 11.44 17.59 -13.51
CA THR A 20 11.71 16.20 -13.88
C THR A 20 12.79 16.16 -14.96
N GLU A 21 13.94 15.56 -14.64
CA GLU A 21 15.02 15.33 -15.59
C GLU A 21 14.96 13.89 -16.14
N PHE A 22 15.14 13.75 -17.45
CA PHE A 22 15.17 12.44 -18.09
C PHE A 22 16.59 11.98 -18.37
N HIS A 23 16.75 10.65 -18.48
CA HIS A 23 18.01 10.06 -18.89
C HIS A 23 18.48 10.64 -20.26
N PRO A 24 19.76 10.98 -20.45
CA PRO A 24 20.24 11.66 -21.67
C PRO A 24 19.91 10.94 -22.98
N ARG A 25 19.94 9.60 -22.98
CA ARG A 25 19.59 8.77 -24.15
C ARG A 25 18.12 8.81 -24.56
N SER A 26 17.24 9.37 -23.72
CA SER A 26 15.82 9.47 -24.05
C SER A 26 15.52 10.61 -25.02
N ASN A 27 16.45 11.56 -25.21
CA ASN A 27 16.25 12.79 -25.98
C ASN A 27 14.98 13.57 -25.56
N ARG A 28 14.57 13.44 -24.29
CA ARG A 28 13.42 14.16 -23.74
C ARG A 28 13.91 15.42 -23.04
N PRO A 29 13.32 16.59 -23.33
CA PRO A 29 13.62 17.80 -22.58
C PRO A 29 13.12 17.66 -21.13
N PRO A 30 13.75 18.35 -20.17
CA PRO A 30 13.25 18.40 -18.80
C PRO A 30 11.83 18.97 -18.74
N LEU A 31 11.00 18.42 -17.86
CA LEU A 31 9.67 18.95 -17.57
C LEU A 31 9.70 19.78 -16.29
N PHE A 32 8.86 20.80 -16.25
CA PHE A 32 8.63 21.65 -15.09
C PHE A 32 7.16 21.57 -14.74
N HIS A 33 6.89 21.42 -13.46
CA HIS A 33 5.59 21.06 -12.96
C HIS A 33 5.24 21.91 -11.73
N GLN A 34 3.93 22.09 -11.50
CA GLN A 34 3.39 22.75 -10.31
C GLN A 34 2.89 21.70 -9.32
N GLN A 35 2.95 21.99 -8.03
CA GLN A 35 2.49 21.06 -6.98
C GLN A 35 1.01 20.70 -7.18
N GLU A 36 0.20 21.62 -7.68
CA GLU A 36 -1.22 21.40 -7.96
C GLU A 36 -1.46 20.33 -9.04
N GLU A 37 -0.50 20.05 -9.92
CA GLU A 37 -0.58 18.96 -10.91
C GLU A 37 -0.53 17.58 -10.24
N PHE A 38 0.06 17.49 -9.04
CA PHE A 38 0.28 16.25 -8.28
C PHE A 38 -0.50 16.24 -6.96
N GLY A 39 -1.25 17.31 -6.70
CA GLY A 39 -2.21 17.35 -5.62
C GLY A 39 -3.19 16.19 -5.73
N MET A 40 -3.70 15.73 -4.59
CA MET A 40 -4.65 14.64 -4.52
C MET A 40 -5.95 15.04 -5.23
N GLN A 41 -6.06 14.76 -6.53
CA GLN A 41 -7.31 14.91 -7.24
C GLN A 41 -8.29 13.88 -6.66
N ASN A 42 -9.21 14.37 -5.83
CA ASN A 42 -10.37 13.64 -5.33
C ASN A 42 -10.09 12.35 -4.56
N VAL A 43 -9.43 12.44 -3.40
CA VAL A 43 -9.42 11.32 -2.43
C VAL A 43 -10.84 10.89 -2.10
N ASP A 44 -11.76 11.86 -1.98
CA ASP A 44 -13.17 11.64 -1.70
C ASP A 44 -13.94 10.92 -2.83
N GLN A 45 -13.38 10.84 -4.05
CA GLN A 45 -13.98 10.11 -5.18
C GLN A 45 -13.34 8.73 -5.42
N MET A 46 -12.30 8.37 -4.66
CA MET A 46 -11.79 7.01 -4.73
C MET A 46 -12.83 6.07 -4.11
N ALA A 47 -13.38 5.17 -4.92
CA ALA A 47 -14.25 4.13 -4.41
C ALA A 47 -13.53 3.39 -3.28
N ALA A 48 -14.22 3.17 -2.16
CA ALA A 48 -13.67 2.39 -1.06
C ALA A 48 -13.17 1.05 -1.60
N ASP A 49 -11.89 0.75 -1.36
CA ASP A 49 -11.36 -0.56 -1.70
C ASP A 49 -12.01 -1.57 -0.76
N ASN A 50 -12.88 -2.41 -1.32
CA ASN A 50 -13.56 -3.44 -0.56
C ASN A 50 -12.60 -4.58 -0.14
N HIS A 51 -11.38 -4.63 -0.68
CA HIS A 51 -10.40 -5.68 -0.42
C HIS A 51 -8.99 -5.09 -0.22
N PRO A 52 -8.78 -4.24 0.81
CA PRO A 52 -7.49 -3.60 1.07
C PRO A 52 -6.37 -4.60 1.40
N TRP A 53 -6.74 -5.84 1.73
CA TRP A 53 -5.79 -6.93 1.99
C TRP A 53 -5.23 -7.58 0.72
N ARG A 54 -5.61 -7.16 -0.50
CA ARG A 54 -4.93 -7.66 -1.71
C ARG A 54 -3.44 -7.29 -1.67
N PRO A 55 -2.53 -8.20 -2.09
CA PRO A 55 -2.76 -9.39 -2.91
C PRO A 55 -3.06 -10.69 -2.13
N PHE A 56 -3.24 -10.64 -0.80
CA PHE A 56 -3.59 -11.82 -0.03
C PHE A 56 -4.97 -12.35 -0.41
N ALA A 57 -5.14 -13.67 -0.38
CA ALA A 57 -6.39 -14.33 -0.74
C ALA A 57 -7.51 -13.95 0.22
N GLU A 58 -7.20 -13.93 1.52
CA GLU A 58 -8.13 -13.63 2.59
C GLU A 58 -7.59 -12.54 3.51
N GLN A 59 -8.48 -11.77 4.15
CA GLN A 59 -8.09 -10.76 5.14
C GLN A 59 -7.31 -11.38 6.32
N GLY A 60 -7.64 -12.61 6.69
CA GLY A 60 -6.94 -13.35 7.75
C GLY A 60 -5.46 -13.60 7.43
N ASP A 61 -5.13 -13.89 6.17
CA ASP A 61 -3.74 -14.10 5.74
C ASP A 61 -2.94 -12.80 5.82
N TYR A 62 -3.55 -11.68 5.42
CA TYR A 62 -2.96 -10.35 5.57
C TYR A 62 -2.67 -10.04 7.04
N LEU A 63 -3.67 -10.19 7.93
CA LEU A 63 -3.51 -9.88 9.35
C LEU A 63 -2.44 -10.77 10.00
N PHE A 64 -2.41 -12.05 9.65
CA PHE A 64 -1.39 -12.97 10.15
C PHE A 64 0.01 -12.56 9.68
N ALA A 65 0.16 -12.21 8.40
CA ALA A 65 1.43 -11.73 7.84
C ALA A 65 1.87 -10.40 8.47
N GLU A 66 0.94 -9.48 8.71
CA GLU A 66 1.20 -8.20 9.39
C GLU A 66 1.74 -8.42 10.80
N ILE A 67 1.09 -9.28 11.61
CA ILE A 67 1.56 -9.63 12.96
C ILE A 67 2.95 -10.28 12.89
N ALA A 68 3.16 -11.22 11.96
CA ALA A 68 4.44 -11.90 11.81
C ALA A 68 5.56 -10.92 11.45
N LEU A 69 5.28 -9.96 10.56
CA LEU A 69 6.22 -8.92 10.17
C LEU A 69 6.54 -7.97 11.34
N GLN A 70 5.51 -7.47 12.03
CA GLN A 70 5.66 -6.58 13.19
C GLN A 70 6.47 -7.23 14.32
N ALA A 71 6.25 -8.52 14.56
CA ALA A 71 6.99 -9.28 15.58
C ALA A 71 8.35 -9.80 15.10
N GLY A 72 8.74 -9.57 13.84
CA GLY A 72 10.01 -10.02 13.28
C GLY A 72 10.16 -11.54 13.24
N LEU A 73 9.06 -12.27 13.02
CA LEU A 73 9.06 -13.73 13.01
C LEU A 73 9.83 -14.29 11.82
N ASN A 74 10.64 -15.30 12.06
CA ASN A 74 11.30 -16.05 10.99
C ASN A 74 10.39 -17.15 10.42
N ALA A 75 10.82 -17.73 9.29
CA ALA A 75 10.05 -18.78 8.60
C ALA A 75 9.73 -19.99 9.48
N SER A 76 10.63 -20.40 10.38
CA SER A 76 10.38 -21.52 11.29
C SER A 76 9.27 -21.20 12.30
N GLN A 77 9.27 -19.99 12.85
CA GLN A 77 8.23 -19.53 13.78
C GLN A 77 6.88 -19.41 13.08
N VAL A 78 6.86 -18.80 11.89
CA VAL A 78 5.65 -18.70 11.04
C VAL A 78 5.06 -20.07 10.76
N ASN A 79 5.86 -21.03 10.30
CA ASN A 79 5.41 -22.40 10.05
C ASN A 79 4.90 -23.09 11.32
N GLY A 80 5.53 -22.84 12.47
CA GLY A 80 5.07 -23.34 13.76
C GLY A 80 3.68 -22.83 14.13
N LEU A 81 3.43 -21.53 13.97
CA LEU A 81 2.14 -20.90 14.24
C LEU A 81 1.05 -21.41 13.29
N LEU A 82 1.33 -21.53 12.00
CA LEU A 82 0.37 -22.08 11.02
C LEU A 82 -0.04 -23.51 11.37
N ARG A 83 0.92 -24.36 11.78
CA ARG A 83 0.63 -25.72 12.25
C ARG A 83 -0.21 -25.73 13.51
N LEU A 84 0.10 -24.85 14.48
CA LEU A 84 -0.69 -24.72 15.70
C LEU A 84 -2.13 -24.30 15.39
N ILE A 85 -2.33 -23.29 14.54
CA ILE A 85 -3.66 -22.84 14.10
C ILE A 85 -4.43 -23.99 13.43
N SER A 86 -3.77 -24.77 12.56
CA SER A 86 -4.36 -25.96 11.94
C SER A 86 -4.76 -27.03 12.96
N HIS A 87 -3.95 -27.27 14.00
CA HIS A 87 -4.31 -28.20 15.07
C HIS A 87 -5.49 -27.69 15.90
N ILE A 88 -5.56 -26.39 16.18
CA ILE A 88 -6.67 -25.79 16.92
C ILE A 88 -7.97 -25.90 16.11
N SER A 89 -7.95 -25.58 14.81
CA SER A 89 -9.14 -25.69 13.95
C SER A 89 -9.64 -27.13 13.81
N GLN A 90 -8.76 -28.11 13.94
CA GLN A 90 -9.08 -29.54 13.98
C GLN A 90 -9.48 -30.05 15.38
N GLY A 91 -9.49 -29.21 16.41
CA GLY A 91 -9.80 -29.60 17.80
C GLY A 91 -8.71 -30.42 18.48
N LYS A 92 -7.51 -30.50 17.92
CA LYS A 92 -6.37 -31.28 18.43
C LYS A 92 -5.50 -30.53 19.43
N ALA A 93 -5.66 -29.22 19.53
CA ALA A 93 -4.92 -28.36 20.44
C ALA A 93 -5.81 -27.23 20.98
N LYS A 94 -5.43 -26.69 22.15
CA LYS A 94 -6.08 -25.53 22.77
C LYS A 94 -5.01 -24.58 23.31
N VAL A 95 -5.06 -23.31 22.92
CA VAL A 95 -4.25 -22.25 23.54
C VAL A 95 -4.97 -21.76 24.78
N THR A 96 -4.32 -21.86 25.94
CA THR A 96 -4.86 -21.40 27.23
C THR A 96 -4.24 -20.09 27.71
N LEU A 97 -3.18 -19.62 27.03
CA LEU A 97 -2.54 -18.34 27.29
C LEU A 97 -3.54 -17.20 27.09
N ARG A 98 -3.51 -16.22 27.99
CA ARG A 98 -4.29 -14.99 27.94
C ARG A 98 -3.33 -13.81 27.97
N ASN A 99 -3.73 -12.69 27.39
CA ASN A 99 -2.99 -11.45 27.54
C ASN A 99 -3.25 -10.89 28.95
N GLU A 100 -2.21 -10.44 29.65
CA GLU A 100 -2.32 -9.83 30.98
C GLU A 100 -2.65 -8.32 30.88
N VAL A 101 -3.70 -7.97 30.14
CA VAL A 101 -4.23 -6.59 30.08
C VAL A 101 -5.53 -6.55 30.85
N ASP A 102 -5.43 -6.70 32.17
CA ASP A 102 -6.51 -6.50 33.15
C ASP A 102 -5.96 -5.91 34.48
N LEU A 103 -4.83 -5.18 34.44
CA LEU A 103 -4.28 -4.43 35.58
C LEU A 103 -4.07 -2.95 35.22
#